data_AF-A0A382GJT0-F1
#
_entry.id   AF-A0A382GJT0-F1
#
_cell.length_a   1.000
_cell.length_b   1.000
_cell.length_c   1.000
_cell.angle_alpha   90.00
_cell.angle_beta   90.00
_cell.angle_gamma   90.00
#
_symmetry.space_group_name_H-M   'P 1'
#
loop_
_entity.id
_entity.type
_entity.pdbx_description
1 polymer ?
#
loop_
_entity_poly.entity_id
_entity_poly.type
_entity_poly.pdbx_seq_one_letter_code
_entity_poly.pdbx_strand_id
1 'polypeptide(L)' 'VASNLTAVPESVGEAGWLVDPENKEEWVQVVSEVVARARVKDSAAGRLWASGFSWDQTADKLLRVVETAA' A
#
# COMPACT_ATOMS: atom_id res chain seq x y z
N VAL A 1 -3.06 -6.02 5.06
CA VAL A 1 -1.89 -6.38 5.89
C VAL A 1 -0.76 -6.64 4.92
N ALA A 2 0.40 -6.02 5.13
CA ALA A 2 1.54 -6.10 4.21
C ALA A 2 2.87 -6.00 4.98
N SER A 3 3.98 -6.33 4.34
CA SER A 3 5.32 -6.17 4.92
C SER A 3 5.67 -4.69 5.11
N ASN A 4 6.45 -4.36 6.14
CA ASN A 4 7.00 -3.03 6.39
C ASN A 4 8.33 -2.75 5.64
N LEU A 5 8.75 -3.59 4.69
CA LEU A 5 10.03 -3.43 3.97
C LEU A 5 9.88 -2.83 2.57
N THR A 6 10.96 -2.24 2.08
CA THR A 6 11.13 -1.72 0.70
C THR A 6 10.06 -0.68 0.33
N ALA A 7 9.49 -0.77 -0.87
CA ALA A 7 8.47 0.16 -1.39
C ALA A 7 7.04 -0.15 -0.88
N VAL A 8 6.87 -1.18 -0.03
CA VAL A 8 5.54 -1.59 0.45
C VAL A 8 4.92 -0.55 1.39
N PRO A 9 5.64 0.02 2.40
CA PRO A 9 5.10 1.10 3.22
C PRO A 9 4.60 2.29 2.40
N GLU A 10 5.37 2.69 1.38
CA GLU A 10 5.03 3.80 0.49
C GLU A 10 3.77 3.51 -0.31
N SER A 11 3.61 2.28 -0.79
CA SER A 11 2.43 1.87 -1.57
C SER A 11 1.17 1.75 -0.71
N VAL A 12 1.32 1.33 0.54
CA VAL A 12 0.20 1.07 1.46
C VAL A 12 -0.27 2.33 2.18
N GLY A 13 0.65 3.25 2.49
CA GLY A 13 0.38 4.44 3.29
C GLY A 13 -0.21 4.11 4.67
N GLU A 14 -0.98 5.03 5.22
CA GLU A 14 -1.57 4.90 6.58
C GLU A 14 -2.77 3.94 6.65
N ALA A 15 -3.30 3.54 5.49
CA ALA A 15 -4.54 2.78 5.39
C ALA A 15 -4.38 1.28 5.64
N GLY A 16 -3.16 0.76 5.64
CA GLY A 16 -2.88 -0.66 5.90
C GLY A 16 -2.20 -0.92 7.25
N TRP A 17 -2.15 -2.20 7.60
CA TRP A 17 -1.31 -2.72 8.67
C TRP A 17 0.01 -3.17 8.05
N LEU A 18 1.11 -2.54 8.46
CA LEU A 18 2.47 -2.90 8.09
C LEU A 18 3.07 -3.76 9.21
N VAL A 19 3.68 -4.88 8.84
CA VAL A 19 4.16 -5.93 9.74
C VAL A 19 5.59 -6.29 9.37
N ASP A 20 6.44 -6.61 10.35
CA ASP A 20 7.78 -7.13 10.07
C ASP A 20 7.68 -8.50 9.36
N PRO A 21 8.23 -8.67 8.15
CA PRO A 21 8.15 -9.94 7.42
C PRO A 21 8.89 -11.10 8.11
N GLU A 22 9.84 -10.82 9.01
CA GLU A 22 10.54 -11.86 9.77
C GLU A 22 9.80 -12.23 11.07
N ASN A 23 8.74 -11.50 11.44
CA ASN A 23 7.96 -11.72 12.65
C ASN A 23 6.66 -12.49 12.36
N LYS A 24 6.76 -13.82 12.29
CA LYS A 24 5.63 -14.71 12.03
C LYS A 24 4.47 -14.50 13.01
N GLU A 25 4.76 -14.33 14.29
CA GLU A 25 3.75 -14.18 15.34
C GLU A 25 2.90 -12.91 15.14
N GLU A 26 3.54 -11.80 14.77
CA GLU A 26 2.85 -10.54 14.47
C GLU A 26 1.91 -10.67 13.26
N TRP A 27 2.35 -11.38 12.20
CA TRP A 27 1.50 -11.68 11.05
C TRP A 27 0.24 -12.45 11.44
N VAL A 28 0.41 -13.53 12.21
CA VAL A 28 -0.72 -14.36 12.67
C VAL A 28 -1.68 -13.51 13.49
N GLN A 29 -1.17 -12.69 14.41
CA GLN A 29 -2.00 -11.83 15.24
C GLN A 29 -2.80 -10.83 14.39
N VAL A 30 -2.12 -10.03 13.56
CA VAL A 30 -2.76 -8.94 12.80
C VAL A 30 -3.77 -9.48 11.80
N VAL A 31 -3.44 -10.55 11.05
CA VAL A 31 -4.38 -11.16 10.10
C VAL A 31 -5.60 -11.73 10.84
N SER A 32 -5.40 -12.39 11.98
CA SER A 32 -6.50 -12.92 12.79
C SER A 32 -7.42 -11.80 13.30
N GLU A 33 -6.87 -10.68 13.74
CA GLU A 33 -7.66 -9.52 14.17
C GLU A 33 -8.46 -8.89 13.02
N VAL A 34 -7.85 -8.75 11.85
CA VAL A 34 -8.52 -8.18 10.66
C VAL A 34 -9.67 -9.08 10.20
N VAL A 35 -9.43 -10.39 10.10
CA VAL A 35 -10.42 -11.34 9.56
C VAL A 35 -11.49 -11.68 10.59
N ALA A 36 -11.09 -12.05 11.81
CA ALA A 36 -12.03 -12.59 12.81
C ALA A 36 -12.73 -11.50 13.63
N ARG A 37 -12.08 -10.34 13.84
CA ARG A 37 -12.63 -9.25 14.66
C ARG A 37 -13.10 -8.06 13.83
N ALA A 38 -13.11 -8.19 12.50
CA ALA A 38 -13.43 -7.13 11.55
C ALA A 38 -12.70 -5.81 11.89
N ARG A 39 -11.44 -5.91 12.33
CA ARG A 39 -10.63 -4.74 12.66
C ARG A 39 -10.20 -4.07 11.37
N VAL A 40 -10.98 -3.10 10.93
CA VAL A 40 -10.76 -2.38 9.68
C VAL A 40 -10.11 -1.02 10.01
N LYS A 41 -8.94 -0.74 9.43
CA LYS A 41 -8.44 0.64 9.31
C LYS A 41 -9.39 1.43 8.41
N ASP A 42 -9.30 2.76 8.39
CA ASP A 42 -10.19 3.59 7.57
C ASP A 42 -10.15 3.19 6.08
N SER A 43 -11.16 2.42 5.66
CA SER A 43 -11.25 1.90 4.30
C SER A 43 -11.52 3.00 3.27
N ALA A 44 -12.11 4.12 3.69
CA ALA A 44 -12.32 5.27 2.81
C ALA A 44 -10.99 5.97 2.54
N ALA A 45 -10.17 6.17 3.57
CA ALA A 45 -8.82 6.69 3.41
C ALA A 45 -7.96 5.79 2.51
N GLY A 46 -8.09 4.46 2.65
CA GLY A 46 -7.39 3.50 1.77
C GLY A 46 -7.81 3.57 0.32
N ARG A 47 -9.12 3.66 0.05
CA ARG A 47 -9.63 3.84 -1.32
C ARG A 47 -9.17 5.18 -1.92
N LEU A 48 -9.19 6.25 -1.12
CA LEU A 48 -8.72 7.57 -1.54
C LEU A 48 -7.23 7.53 -1.90
N TRP A 49 -6.39 6.93 -1.04
CA TRP A 49 -4.96 6.75 -1.31
C TRP A 49 -4.72 5.96 -2.61
N ALA A 50 -5.39 4.81 -2.75
CA ALA A 50 -5.25 3.96 -3.93
C ALA A 50 -5.68 4.66 -5.23
N SER A 51 -6.65 5.59 -5.17
CA SER A 51 -7.11 6.34 -6.34
C SER A 51 -6.06 7.27 -6.94
N GLY A 52 -4.99 7.57 -6.19
CA GLY A 52 -3.84 8.33 -6.70
C GLY A 52 -2.93 7.54 -7.65
N PHE A 53 -3.10 6.23 -7.75
CA PHE A 53 -2.34 5.37 -8.65
C PHE A 53 -3.14 5.07 -9.91
N SER A 54 -2.61 5.44 -11.08
CA SER A 54 -3.25 5.22 -12.38
C SER A 54 -2.21 4.93 -13.45
N TRP A 55 -2.51 3.96 -14.31
CA TRP A 55 -1.68 3.63 -15.48
C TRP A 55 -1.59 4.79 -16.45
N ASP A 56 -2.70 5.47 -16.74
CA ASP A 56 -2.74 6.62 -17.64
C ASP A 56 -1.85 7.75 -17.10
N GLN A 57 -2.00 8.10 -15.82
CA GLN A 57 -1.17 9.13 -15.19
C GLN A 57 0.32 8.75 -15.17
N THR A 58 0.63 7.47 -15.02
CA THR A 58 2.01 6.96 -15.02
C THR A 58 2.62 7.04 -16.41
N ALA A 59 1.87 6.63 -17.44
CA ALA A 59 2.28 6.70 -18.83
C ALA A 59 2.53 8.16 -19.26
N ASP A 60 1.62 9.07 -18.92
CA ASP A 60 1.77 10.49 -19.23
C ASP A 60 3.01 11.10 -18.56
N LYS A 61 3.27 10.76 -17.30
CA LYS A 61 4.46 11.22 -16.57
C LYS A 61 5.74 10.67 -17.21
N LEU A 62 5.75 9.39 -17.58
CA LEU A 62 6.90 8.76 -18.22
C LEU A 62 7.19 9.37 -19.59
N LEU A 63 6.16 9.56 -20.42
CA LEU A 63 6.30 10.16 -21.75
C LEU A 63 6.97 11.53 -21.69
N ARG A 64 6.52 12.42 -20.77
CA ARG A 64 7.11 13.75 -20.59
C ARG A 64 8.60 13.69 -20.26
N VAL A 65 9.03 12.72 -19.44
CA VAL A 65 10.44 12.55 -19.07
C VAL A 65 11.26 12.12 -20.29
N VAL A 66 10.73 11.17 -21.07
CA VAL A 66 11.38 10.67 -22.28
C VAL A 66 11.50 11.77 -23.33
N GLU A 67 10.44 12.56 -23.57
CA GLU A 67 10.43 13.68 -24.52
C GLU A 67 11.40 14.81 -24.11
N THR A 68 11.60 15.03 -22.81
CA THR A 68 12.55 16.06 -22.32
C THR A 68 14.01 15.61 -22.45
N ALA A 69 14.26 14.30 -22.42
CA ALA A 69 15.61 13.74 -22.50
C ALA A 69 16.12 13.52 -23.94
N ALA A 70 15.23 13.63 -24.93
CA ALA A 70 15.52 13.51 -26.37
C ALA A 70 15.93 14.85 -26.97
#